data_AF-A0A8B8UU82-F1
#
_entry.id   AF-A0A8B8UU82-F1
#
_cell.length_a   1.000
_cell.length_b   1.000
_cell.length_c   1.000
_cell.angle_alpha   90.00
_cell.angle_beta   90.00
_cell.angle_gamma   90.00
#
_symmetry.space_group_name_H-M   'P 1'
#
loop_
_entity.id
_entity.type
_entity.pdbx_description
1 polymer ?
#
loop_
_entity_poly.entity_id
_entity_poly.type
_entity_poly.pdbx_seq_one_letter_code
_entity_poly.pdbx_strand_id
1 'polypeptide(L)'
;MLIDAIHGAKMTTKLLVSLKVLVIQLNPQIGQVDQTIKRTWSILDKVMKSATYVKPDIVLFPEFSLTGYSFHSKKDILPYVTKKDEGPSFQLAKSISEKLQCYTIIGYPEKDDEQKLYNSALVINPQGEQVFNYRKTFLYDTEMNWDCEENPEGFQTFPMNFSKCAKLPNEDSYTRDVTLKTSIGICMDLSPYKFKAPFNHFEFSSFCVDNNVELILCPMAWLNSTSITDKQTLHNNSLLESAKNKIAFDLKEQGLPLTGSQGVYQLKIGDSQRTARVPSDESTSEYKDMDEPDMSNVNYWILRFFPFLYYKPRTDWFNNSSLLENILIKTRMPPDHEYYKDGKHKEDTMDLLNSEDMVRDAILEKTFLGASIRKPWKFQGKNAVLVVANRCGTEDGTTIFAGSSGVYKFNGKEPGDLQNDDDIPLDSLNESVELLGNLGKGLEGAILREVHFEVLR
;
A
#
# COMPACT_ATOMS: atom_id res chain seq x y z
N MET A 1 -45.89 19.64 7.50
CA MET A 1 -44.96 20.79 7.67
C MET A 1 -44.22 20.71 9.01
N LEU A 2 -43.67 19.54 9.38
CA LEU A 2 -42.84 19.40 10.58
C LEU A 2 -41.98 18.11 10.48
N ILE A 3 -41.36 17.88 9.30
CA ILE A 3 -40.41 16.76 9.07
C ILE A 3 -39.07 17.27 8.47
N ASP A 4 -38.92 18.56 8.17
CA ASP A 4 -37.70 19.10 7.53
C ASP A 4 -36.71 19.79 8.49
N ALA A 5 -36.86 19.65 9.81
CA ALA A 5 -36.13 20.48 10.78
C ALA A 5 -35.03 19.79 11.63
N ILE A 6 -34.62 18.55 11.33
CA ILE A 6 -33.62 17.82 12.18
C ILE A 6 -32.38 17.29 11.42
N HIS A 7 -32.24 17.53 10.12
CA HIS A 7 -30.97 17.25 9.43
C HIS A 7 -30.45 18.51 8.77
N GLY A 8 -29.57 19.22 9.48
CA GLY A 8 -28.62 20.13 8.84
C GLY A 8 -27.73 19.31 7.93
N ALA A 9 -28.20 19.03 6.70
CA ALA A 9 -27.39 18.41 5.67
C ALA A 9 -26.20 19.34 5.43
N LYS A 10 -25.02 18.98 5.95
CA LYS A 10 -23.77 19.62 5.54
C LYS A 10 -23.72 19.50 4.03
N MET A 11 -23.87 20.63 3.34
CA MET A 11 -23.71 20.73 1.90
C MET A 11 -22.29 20.25 1.58
N THR A 12 -22.17 19.03 1.06
CA THR A 12 -20.90 18.46 0.63
C THR A 12 -20.63 18.92 -0.79
N THR A 13 -19.45 19.50 -1.00
CA THR A 13 -19.02 20.01 -2.30
C THR A 13 -18.12 18.97 -2.95
N LYS A 14 -18.49 18.54 -4.16
CA LYS A 14 -17.66 17.69 -4.99
C LYS A 14 -16.46 18.47 -5.51
N LEU A 15 -15.27 17.93 -5.29
CA LEU A 15 -14.01 18.48 -5.75
C LEU A 15 -13.31 17.46 -6.64
N LEU A 16 -13.00 17.85 -7.87
CA LEU A 16 -12.21 17.03 -8.79
C LEU A 16 -10.73 17.23 -8.46
N VAL A 17 -9.97 16.14 -8.40
CA VAL A 17 -8.54 16.13 -8.07
C VAL A 17 -7.76 15.54 -9.25
N SER A 18 -6.60 16.12 -9.57
CA SER A 18 -5.58 15.53 -10.44
C SER A 18 -4.26 15.44 -9.66
N LEU A 19 -3.71 14.24 -9.53
CA LEU A 19 -2.41 13.99 -8.92
C LEU A 19 -1.47 13.30 -9.90
N LYS A 20 -0.24 13.81 -10.02
CA LYS A 20 0.85 13.14 -10.74
C LYS A 20 1.64 12.29 -9.76
N VAL A 21 1.43 10.98 -9.85
CA VAL A 21 2.00 9.97 -8.96
C VAL A 21 3.20 9.31 -9.64
N LEU A 22 4.38 9.41 -9.03
CA LEU A 22 5.58 8.70 -9.43
C LEU A 22 5.86 7.57 -8.44
N VAL A 23 6.07 6.36 -8.96
CA VAL A 23 6.51 5.21 -8.16
C VAL A 23 7.88 4.78 -8.64
N ILE A 24 8.79 4.54 -7.70
CA ILE A 24 10.11 3.99 -7.98
C ILE A 24 10.15 2.53 -7.54
N GLN A 25 10.63 1.66 -8.41
CA GLN A 25 10.86 0.24 -8.13
C GLN A 25 12.37 -0.03 -8.14
N LEU A 26 12.88 -0.58 -7.03
CA LEU A 26 14.30 -0.85 -6.83
C LEU A 26 14.53 -2.32 -6.50
N ASN A 27 15.77 -2.75 -6.68
CA ASN A 27 16.30 -4.01 -6.17
C ASN A 27 17.49 -3.70 -5.24
N PRO A 28 17.23 -3.19 -4.02
CA PRO A 28 18.29 -2.92 -3.07
C PRO A 28 18.87 -4.25 -2.55
N GLN A 29 20.18 -4.31 -2.36
CA GLN A 29 20.83 -5.46 -1.73
C GLN A 29 21.53 -4.98 -0.46
N ILE A 30 21.59 -5.84 0.56
CA ILE A 30 22.28 -5.54 1.82
C ILE A 30 23.74 -5.14 1.54
N GLY A 31 24.19 -4.04 2.16
CA GLY A 31 25.54 -3.49 1.96
C GLY A 31 25.71 -2.62 0.72
N GLN A 32 24.67 -2.37 -0.07
CA GLN A 32 24.73 -1.57 -1.30
C GLN A 32 24.00 -0.21 -1.22
N VAL A 33 23.88 0.40 -0.04
CA VAL A 33 23.14 1.67 0.16
C VAL A 33 23.58 2.76 -0.84
N ASP A 34 24.88 3.07 -0.91
CA ASP A 34 25.39 4.12 -1.80
C ASP A 34 25.18 3.80 -3.28
N GLN A 35 25.28 2.53 -3.66
CA GLN A 35 25.05 2.09 -5.04
C GLN A 35 23.58 2.24 -5.40
N THR A 36 22.68 1.85 -4.50
CA THR A 36 21.24 2.01 -4.68
C THR A 36 20.87 3.48 -4.77
N ILE A 37 21.45 4.37 -3.94
CA ILE A 37 21.26 5.83 -4.05
C ILE A 37 21.70 6.34 -5.43
N LYS A 38 22.86 5.92 -5.94
CA LYS A 38 23.31 6.29 -7.29
C LYS A 38 22.34 5.80 -8.38
N ARG A 39 21.83 4.57 -8.28
CA ARG A 39 20.83 4.04 -9.21
C ARG A 39 19.52 4.82 -9.13
N THR A 40 19.06 5.19 -7.93
CA THR A 40 17.88 6.04 -7.73
C THR A 40 18.03 7.38 -8.45
N TRP A 41 19.15 8.08 -8.26
CA TRP A 41 19.38 9.35 -8.97
C TRP A 41 19.48 9.16 -10.49
N SER A 42 20.05 8.04 -10.97
CA SER A 42 20.11 7.67 -12.38
C SER A 42 18.71 7.40 -12.98
N ILE A 43 17.81 6.77 -12.22
CA ILE A 43 16.40 6.58 -12.60
C ILE A 43 15.73 7.95 -12.69
N LEU A 44 15.81 8.79 -11.65
CA LEU A 44 15.18 10.11 -11.63
C LEU A 44 15.68 11.02 -12.75
N ASP A 45 16.97 11.01 -13.07
CA ASP A 45 17.53 11.73 -14.21
C ASP A 45 16.89 11.29 -15.54
N LYS A 46 16.69 9.98 -15.75
CA LYS A 46 16.01 9.47 -16.94
C LYS A 46 14.51 9.79 -16.95
N VAL A 47 13.85 9.74 -15.79
CA VAL A 47 12.44 10.13 -15.65
C VAL A 47 12.24 11.57 -16.10
N MET A 48 13.07 12.50 -15.62
CA MET A 48 13.00 13.92 -15.98
C MET A 48 13.32 14.20 -17.46
N LYS A 49 13.98 13.25 -18.16
CA LYS A 49 14.29 13.33 -19.59
C LYS A 49 13.26 12.64 -20.48
N SER A 50 12.24 11.98 -19.91
CA SER A 50 11.17 11.35 -20.70
C SER A 50 10.37 12.40 -21.47
N ALA A 51 9.94 12.07 -22.70
CA ALA A 51 9.20 12.97 -23.58
C ALA A 51 7.87 13.45 -23.00
N THR A 52 7.22 12.61 -22.20
CA THR A 52 5.92 12.85 -21.54
C THR A 52 6.07 13.11 -20.04
N TYR A 53 7.27 13.50 -19.60
CA TYR A 53 7.50 13.85 -18.21
C TYR A 53 6.66 15.04 -17.78
N VAL A 54 6.03 14.90 -16.61
CA VAL A 54 5.44 15.99 -15.84
C VAL A 54 5.94 15.89 -14.40
N LYS A 55 6.08 17.04 -13.74
CA LYS A 55 6.56 17.10 -12.36
C LYS A 55 5.60 16.32 -11.43
N PRO A 56 6.08 15.31 -10.68
CA PRO A 56 5.21 14.60 -9.75
C PRO A 56 4.78 15.51 -8.60
N ASP A 57 3.61 15.23 -8.04
CA ASP A 57 3.15 15.81 -6.77
C ASP A 57 3.54 14.90 -5.59
N ILE A 58 3.73 13.61 -5.86
CA ILE A 58 4.13 12.59 -4.89
C ILE A 58 5.06 11.55 -5.53
N VAL A 59 6.08 11.13 -4.78
CA VAL A 59 7.01 10.04 -5.12
C VAL A 59 6.95 8.97 -4.03
N LEU A 60 6.65 7.73 -4.38
CA LEU A 60 6.61 6.59 -3.47
C LEU A 60 7.74 5.60 -3.79
N PHE A 61 8.45 5.18 -2.75
CA PHE A 61 9.48 4.16 -2.81
C PHE A 61 9.09 2.88 -2.03
N PRO A 62 9.75 1.75 -2.25
CA PRO A 62 9.43 0.48 -1.59
C PRO A 62 9.73 0.42 -0.09
N GLU A 63 9.37 -0.70 0.51
CA GLU A 63 9.83 -1.08 1.86
C GLU A 63 11.35 -1.29 1.84
N PHE A 64 12.05 -0.78 2.86
CA PHE A 64 13.52 -0.88 3.00
C PHE A 64 14.29 -0.56 1.71
N SER A 65 13.92 0.57 1.10
CA SER A 65 14.25 0.94 -0.27
C SER A 65 15.74 0.99 -0.63
N LEU A 66 16.59 1.26 0.37
CA LEU A 66 18.03 1.44 0.16
C LEU A 66 18.88 0.32 0.77
N THR A 67 18.30 -0.50 1.65
CA THR A 67 19.05 -1.31 2.61
C THR A 67 19.06 -2.80 2.30
N GLY A 68 18.15 -3.27 1.44
CA GLY A 68 17.82 -4.70 1.39
C GLY A 68 16.85 -5.08 2.51
N TYR A 69 16.32 -6.31 2.50
CA TYR A 69 15.21 -6.71 3.38
C TYR A 69 15.52 -7.87 4.31
N SER A 70 16.08 -8.96 3.78
CA SER A 70 16.31 -10.21 4.53
C SER A 70 17.48 -10.13 5.51
N PHE A 71 17.32 -9.36 6.58
CA PHE A 71 18.23 -9.34 7.72
C PHE A 71 17.97 -10.54 8.63
N HIS A 72 19.05 -11.26 8.99
CA HIS A 72 18.98 -12.52 9.74
C HIS A 72 19.30 -12.37 11.23
N SER A 73 19.73 -11.19 11.66
CA SER A 73 19.95 -10.87 13.06
C SER A 73 19.90 -9.38 13.32
N LYS A 74 19.65 -8.99 14.57
CA LYS A 74 19.78 -7.59 15.02
C LYS A 74 21.16 -7.01 14.70
N LYS A 75 22.21 -7.80 14.81
CA LYS A 75 23.58 -7.36 14.50
C LYS A 75 23.73 -6.96 13.03
N ASP A 76 23.05 -7.64 12.12
CA ASP A 76 23.16 -7.40 10.69
C ASP A 76 22.44 -6.13 10.25
N ILE A 77 21.32 -5.77 10.91
CA ILE A 77 20.55 -4.57 10.57
C ILE A 77 21.09 -3.29 11.22
N LEU A 78 21.71 -3.39 12.40
CA LEU A 78 22.20 -2.24 13.17
C LEU A 78 23.11 -1.24 12.41
N PRO A 79 23.94 -1.64 11.42
CA PRO A 79 24.68 -0.67 10.61
C PRO A 79 23.84 0.19 9.67
N TYR A 80 22.57 -0.19 9.43
CA TYR A 80 21.69 0.43 8.45
C TYR A 80 20.53 1.20 9.07
N VAL A 81 20.25 0.99 10.37
CA VAL A 81 19.17 1.70 11.07
C VAL A 81 19.51 3.17 11.26
N THR A 82 18.50 4.04 11.15
CA THR A 82 18.65 5.48 11.37
C THR A 82 17.52 6.01 12.23
N LYS A 83 17.71 7.19 12.83
CA LYS A 83 16.56 7.95 13.34
C LYS A 83 15.69 8.38 12.17
N LYS A 84 14.43 8.72 12.46
CA LYS A 84 13.43 9.07 11.45
C LYS A 84 13.75 10.31 10.62
N ASP A 85 14.55 11.21 11.17
CA ASP A 85 14.94 12.51 10.63
C ASP A 85 16.44 12.59 10.29
N GLU A 86 17.12 11.45 10.24
CA GLU A 86 18.56 11.35 9.99
C GLU A 86 18.91 10.25 8.97
N GLY A 87 20.14 10.29 8.47
CA GLY A 87 20.72 9.21 7.68
C GLY A 87 20.27 9.14 6.22
N PRO A 88 20.72 8.10 5.48
CA PRO A 88 20.68 8.11 4.02
C PRO A 88 19.27 8.19 3.41
N SER A 89 18.31 7.46 3.98
CA SER A 89 16.92 7.45 3.49
C SER A 89 16.23 8.80 3.66
N PHE A 90 16.38 9.43 4.83
CA PHE A 90 15.85 10.77 5.11
C PHE A 90 16.48 11.81 4.16
N GLN A 91 17.82 11.82 4.04
CA GLN A 91 18.53 12.78 3.19
C GLN A 91 18.17 12.63 1.72
N LEU A 92 18.00 11.40 1.23
CA LEU A 92 17.54 11.14 -0.12
C LEU A 92 16.11 11.67 -0.32
N ALA A 93 15.18 11.34 0.57
CA ALA A 93 13.79 11.78 0.47
C ALA A 93 13.68 13.31 0.52
N LYS A 94 14.41 13.97 1.43
CA LYS A 94 14.52 15.43 1.51
C LYS A 94 15.03 16.04 0.21
N SER A 95 16.14 15.52 -0.31
CA SER A 95 16.74 16.01 -1.56
C SER A 95 15.79 15.87 -2.76
N ILE A 96 15.04 14.76 -2.84
CA ILE A 96 14.04 14.54 -3.90
C ILE A 96 12.87 15.51 -3.73
N SER A 97 12.33 15.63 -2.52
CA SER A 97 11.22 16.53 -2.22
C SER A 97 11.53 17.99 -2.55
N GLU A 98 12.70 18.49 -2.17
CA GLU A 98 13.13 19.86 -2.47
C GLU A 98 13.38 20.06 -3.97
N LYS A 99 14.00 19.07 -4.63
CA LYS A 99 14.31 19.17 -6.07
C LYS A 99 13.06 19.13 -6.95
N LEU A 100 12.12 18.26 -6.63
CA LEU A 100 10.90 18.03 -7.43
C LEU A 100 9.68 18.78 -6.89
N GLN A 101 9.82 19.48 -5.76
CA GLN A 101 8.74 20.19 -5.08
C GLN A 101 7.52 19.27 -4.88
N CYS A 102 7.74 18.11 -4.26
CA CYS A 102 6.77 17.05 -4.12
C CYS A 102 6.84 16.40 -2.74
N TYR A 103 5.81 15.63 -2.39
CA TYR A 103 5.94 14.69 -1.29
C TYR A 103 6.83 13.51 -1.67
N THR A 104 7.67 13.04 -0.75
CA THR A 104 8.46 11.81 -0.93
C THR A 104 8.25 10.88 0.26
N ILE A 105 7.93 9.62 -0.04
CA ILE A 105 7.70 8.57 0.94
C ILE A 105 8.68 7.44 0.68
N ILE A 106 9.44 7.04 1.69
CA ILE A 106 10.46 5.99 1.57
C ILE A 106 10.46 5.04 2.77
N GLY A 107 10.50 3.74 2.49
CA GLY A 107 10.66 2.70 3.51
C GLY A 107 12.11 2.56 3.97
N TYR A 108 12.35 2.46 5.29
CA TYR A 108 13.68 2.40 5.89
C TYR A 108 13.64 1.69 7.27
N PRO A 109 14.76 1.07 7.70
CA PRO A 109 14.88 0.54 9.06
C PRO A 109 15.12 1.67 10.05
N GLU A 110 14.19 1.84 10.99
CA GLU A 110 14.22 2.90 12.01
C GLU A 110 14.81 2.37 13.31
N LYS A 111 15.56 3.24 14.00
CA LYS A 111 15.88 3.10 15.41
C LYS A 111 15.51 4.37 16.16
N ASP A 112 14.72 4.23 17.21
CA ASP A 112 14.30 5.37 18.03
C ASP A 112 15.27 5.65 19.20
N ASP A 113 14.96 6.68 19.99
CA ASP A 113 15.77 7.10 21.13
C ASP A 113 15.82 6.04 22.24
N GLU A 114 14.78 5.21 22.38
CA GLU A 114 14.71 4.07 23.30
C GLU A 114 15.42 2.81 22.78
N GLN A 115 16.11 2.92 21.64
CA GLN A 115 16.82 1.82 20.98
C GLN A 115 15.91 0.73 20.40
N LYS A 116 14.60 0.99 20.28
CA LYS A 116 13.65 0.09 19.63
C LYS A 116 13.81 0.17 18.12
N LEU A 117 13.61 -0.95 17.45
CA LEU A 117 13.79 -1.09 16.01
C LEU A 117 12.44 -1.25 15.33
N TYR A 118 12.25 -0.55 14.22
CA TYR A 118 11.01 -0.61 13.47
C TYR A 118 11.26 -0.73 11.97
N ASN A 119 10.31 -1.34 11.29
CA ASN A 119 10.16 -1.22 9.86
C ASN A 119 9.27 -0.01 9.55
N SER A 120 9.81 1.03 8.93
CA SER A 120 9.16 2.35 8.91
C SER A 120 9.08 2.94 7.50
N ALA A 121 8.17 3.90 7.32
CA ALA A 121 8.07 4.75 6.15
C ALA A 121 7.96 6.22 6.57
N LEU A 122 8.96 7.03 6.23
CA LEU A 122 8.97 8.47 6.49
C LEU A 122 8.32 9.23 5.34
N VAL A 123 7.73 10.39 5.64
CA VAL A 123 7.07 11.28 4.66
C VAL A 123 7.68 12.66 4.74
N ILE A 124 8.27 13.12 3.64
CA ILE A 124 8.82 14.47 3.49
C ILE A 124 7.91 15.31 2.60
N ASN A 125 7.60 16.54 3.01
CA ASN A 125 6.80 17.49 2.24
C ASN A 125 7.63 18.23 1.17
N PRO A 126 7.01 19.00 0.25
CA PRO A 126 7.73 19.77 -0.76
C PRO A 126 8.78 20.77 -0.23
N GLN A 127 8.67 21.18 1.04
CA GLN A 127 9.60 22.09 1.72
C GLN A 127 10.83 21.35 2.29
N GLY A 128 10.90 20.02 2.17
CA GLY A 128 11.99 19.23 2.72
C GLY A 128 11.86 18.95 4.21
N GLU A 129 10.66 19.09 4.78
CA GLU A 129 10.36 18.83 6.19
C GLU A 129 9.67 17.47 6.33
N GLN A 130 10.04 16.72 7.37
CA GLN A 130 9.33 15.50 7.71
C GLN A 130 7.99 15.81 8.36
N VAL A 131 6.91 15.38 7.73
CA VAL A 131 5.54 15.61 8.21
C VAL A 131 4.89 14.37 8.81
N PHE A 132 5.45 13.18 8.55
CA PHE A 132 4.94 11.93 9.11
C PHE A 132 6.02 10.84 9.16
N ASN A 133 5.82 9.87 10.05
CA ASN A 133 6.59 8.63 10.11
C ASN A 133 5.64 7.50 10.51
N TYR A 134 5.40 6.58 9.59
CA TYR A 134 4.58 5.40 9.84
C TYR A 134 5.48 4.21 10.18
N ARG A 135 5.08 3.40 11.16
CA ARG A 135 5.73 2.12 11.49
C ARG A 135 4.83 0.97 11.03
N LYS A 136 5.42 -0.10 10.53
CA LYS A 136 4.72 -1.32 10.09
C LYS A 136 3.95 -1.89 11.26
N THR A 137 2.70 -2.23 11.02
CA THR A 137 1.75 -2.61 12.06
C THR A 137 1.70 -4.13 12.16
N PHE A 138 1.57 -4.84 11.05
CA PHE A 138 1.65 -6.29 11.01
C PHE A 138 3.03 -6.72 10.50
N LEU A 139 3.79 -7.41 11.35
CA LEU A 139 5.13 -7.88 11.02
C LEU A 139 5.10 -9.19 10.24
N TYR A 140 6.09 -9.39 9.37
CA TYR A 140 6.34 -10.67 8.68
C TYR A 140 7.43 -11.44 9.44
N ASP A 141 7.64 -12.71 9.05
CA ASP A 141 8.60 -13.59 9.74
C ASP A 141 10.03 -13.03 9.74
N THR A 142 10.43 -12.30 8.69
CA THR A 142 11.76 -11.68 8.57
C THR A 142 12.02 -10.67 9.69
N GLU A 143 11.03 -9.85 10.04
CA GLU A 143 11.11 -8.85 11.10
C GLU A 143 11.42 -9.44 12.48
N MET A 144 10.99 -10.67 12.72
CA MET A 144 11.23 -11.37 13.99
C MET A 144 12.71 -11.72 14.20
N ASN A 145 13.52 -11.76 13.13
CA ASN A 145 14.95 -12.12 13.23
C ASN A 145 15.81 -11.00 13.87
N TRP A 146 15.32 -9.76 13.87
CA TRP A 146 16.12 -8.60 14.25
C TRP A 146 15.49 -7.70 15.31
N ASP A 147 14.53 -8.25 16.07
CA ASP A 147 13.80 -7.56 17.14
C ASP A 147 13.02 -6.32 16.65
N CYS A 148 12.35 -6.44 15.50
CA CYS A 148 11.39 -5.40 15.09
C CYS A 148 10.20 -5.36 16.05
N GLU A 149 9.77 -4.16 16.40
CA GLU A 149 8.56 -3.92 17.17
C GLU A 149 7.38 -3.63 16.22
N GLU A 150 6.17 -4.01 16.63
CA GLU A 150 4.92 -3.60 15.98
C GLU A 150 4.67 -2.11 16.23
N ASN A 151 3.91 -1.46 15.35
CA ASN A 151 3.50 -0.07 15.57
C ASN A 151 2.54 0.04 16.79
N PRO A 152 2.92 0.75 17.87
CA PRO A 152 2.05 0.89 19.03
C PRO A 152 0.79 1.73 18.75
N GLU A 153 0.74 2.48 17.65
CA GLU A 153 -0.43 3.24 17.21
C GLU A 153 -1.39 2.43 16.32
N GLY A 154 -1.01 1.21 15.92
CA GLY A 154 -1.72 0.43 14.93
C GLY A 154 -1.75 1.14 13.57
N PHE A 155 -2.79 0.89 12.77
CA PHE A 155 -2.99 1.63 11.53
C PHE A 155 -3.30 3.11 11.80
N GLN A 156 -2.75 4.01 10.97
CA GLN A 156 -2.83 5.45 11.15
C GLN A 156 -3.26 6.16 9.86
N THR A 157 -3.87 7.34 10.02
CA THR A 157 -4.12 8.25 8.90
C THR A 157 -3.46 9.60 9.17
N PHE A 158 -3.12 10.33 8.12
CA PHE A 158 -2.55 11.68 8.21
C PHE A 158 -2.99 12.54 7.03
N PRO A 159 -3.05 13.88 7.19
CA PRO A 159 -3.37 14.78 6.10
C PRO A 159 -2.17 15.01 5.17
N MET A 160 -2.42 15.10 3.87
CA MET A 160 -1.45 15.59 2.88
C MET A 160 -2.03 16.77 2.12
N ASN A 161 -1.33 17.91 2.12
CA ASN A 161 -1.79 19.15 1.51
C ASN A 161 -1.21 19.30 0.11
N PHE A 162 -2.03 19.10 -0.92
CA PHE A 162 -1.63 19.23 -2.31
C PHE A 162 -2.05 20.58 -2.86
N SER A 163 -1.07 21.40 -3.25
CA SER A 163 -1.33 22.71 -3.85
C SER A 163 -1.67 22.59 -5.33
N LYS A 164 -2.67 23.34 -5.79
CA LYS A 164 -3.09 23.41 -7.21
C LYS A 164 -3.34 22.04 -7.85
N CYS A 165 -3.93 21.13 -7.10
CA CYS A 165 -4.27 19.77 -7.55
C CYS A 165 -5.77 19.54 -7.65
N ALA A 166 -6.60 20.57 -7.40
CA ALA A 166 -8.05 20.44 -7.35
C ALA A 166 -8.80 21.51 -8.15
N LYS A 167 -10.05 21.20 -8.51
CA LYS A 167 -11.00 22.12 -9.13
C LYS A 167 -12.45 21.74 -8.83
N LEU A 168 -13.36 22.70 -8.92
CA LEU A 168 -14.80 22.42 -8.96
C LEU A 168 -15.19 21.83 -10.33
N PRO A 169 -16.29 21.05 -10.42
CA PRO A 169 -16.70 20.44 -11.69
C PRO A 169 -16.94 21.42 -12.85
N ASN A 170 -17.29 22.67 -12.53
CA ASN A 170 -17.57 23.74 -13.50
C ASN A 170 -16.33 24.61 -13.83
N GLU A 171 -15.16 24.26 -13.31
CA GLU A 171 -13.90 24.96 -13.60
C GLU A 171 -13.07 24.20 -14.64
N ASP A 172 -12.34 24.93 -15.47
CA ASP A 172 -11.54 24.33 -16.54
C ASP A 172 -10.18 23.82 -16.05
N SER A 173 -9.57 24.49 -15.07
CA SER A 173 -8.19 24.22 -14.61
C SER A 173 -8.08 23.83 -13.13
N TYR A 174 -7.11 22.95 -12.82
CA TYR A 174 -6.76 22.56 -11.44
C TYR A 174 -5.90 23.64 -10.77
N THR A 175 -6.54 24.58 -10.07
CA THR A 175 -5.86 25.71 -9.40
C THR A 175 -6.12 25.78 -7.90
N ARG A 176 -6.99 24.93 -7.37
CA ARG A 176 -7.34 24.87 -5.95
C ARG A 176 -6.43 23.90 -5.21
N ASP A 177 -6.24 24.19 -3.93
CA ASP A 177 -5.55 23.30 -3.01
C ASP A 177 -6.53 22.26 -2.46
N VAL A 178 -6.02 21.10 -2.09
CA VAL A 178 -6.79 20.02 -1.46
C VAL A 178 -5.96 19.32 -0.40
N THR A 179 -6.55 19.13 0.78
CA THR A 179 -5.99 18.23 1.80
C THR A 179 -6.61 16.86 1.63
N LEU A 180 -5.82 15.84 1.32
CA LEU A 180 -6.28 14.45 1.20
C LEU A 180 -6.02 13.67 2.48
N LYS A 181 -7.00 12.86 2.90
CA LYS A 181 -6.80 11.93 4.01
C LYS A 181 -6.05 10.70 3.51
N THR A 182 -4.85 10.50 4.06
CA THR A 182 -3.90 9.50 3.57
C THR A 182 -3.65 8.43 4.62
N SER A 183 -3.39 7.19 4.17
CA SER A 183 -2.90 6.08 5.01
C SER A 183 -1.70 5.41 4.35
N ILE A 184 -0.74 4.96 5.16
CA ILE A 184 0.35 4.09 4.72
C ILE A 184 0.09 2.68 5.26
N GLY A 185 0.31 1.67 4.42
CA GLY A 185 0.35 0.27 4.83
C GLY A 185 1.56 -0.43 4.23
N ILE A 186 2.46 -0.93 5.06
CA ILE A 186 3.70 -1.56 4.62
C ILE A 186 3.47 -3.06 4.46
N CYS A 187 3.51 -3.54 3.22
CA CYS A 187 3.48 -4.96 2.84
C CYS A 187 2.48 -5.82 3.63
N MET A 188 2.96 -6.51 4.66
CA MET A 188 2.22 -7.42 5.53
C MET A 188 1.05 -6.76 6.28
N ASP A 189 1.00 -5.43 6.37
CA ASP A 189 -0.20 -4.70 6.83
C ASP A 189 -1.47 -5.10 6.05
N LEU A 190 -1.34 -5.48 4.77
CA LEU A 190 -2.47 -5.91 3.94
C LEU A 190 -2.94 -7.34 4.27
N SER A 191 -2.07 -8.16 4.87
CA SER A 191 -2.35 -9.56 5.16
C SER A 191 -3.23 -9.74 6.40
N PRO A 192 -3.92 -10.88 6.54
CA PRO A 192 -4.51 -11.25 7.82
C PRO A 192 -3.41 -11.30 8.89
N TYR A 193 -3.70 -10.78 10.07
CA TYR A 193 -2.72 -10.66 11.15
C TYR A 193 -2.01 -11.99 11.44
N LYS A 194 -0.67 -11.98 11.40
CA LYS A 194 0.22 -13.15 11.58
C LYS A 194 -0.06 -14.33 10.63
N PHE A 195 -0.77 -14.11 9.51
CA PHE A 195 -1.37 -15.14 8.67
C PHE A 195 -2.29 -16.13 9.41
N LYS A 196 -2.82 -15.72 10.56
CA LYS A 196 -3.67 -16.55 11.44
C LYS A 196 -5.09 -16.00 11.58
N ALA A 197 -5.25 -14.68 11.47
CA ALA A 197 -6.57 -14.07 11.48
C ALA A 197 -7.41 -14.57 10.29
N PRO A 198 -8.75 -14.64 10.43
CA PRO A 198 -9.64 -14.96 9.32
C PRO A 198 -9.40 -14.05 8.11
N PHE A 199 -9.31 -14.65 6.93
CA PHE A 199 -8.99 -13.94 5.68
C PHE A 199 -9.95 -12.77 5.39
N ASN A 200 -11.21 -12.95 5.76
CA ASN A 200 -12.29 -11.98 5.52
C ASN A 200 -12.27 -10.76 6.46
N HIS A 201 -11.31 -10.66 7.38
CA HIS A 201 -11.18 -9.49 8.25
C HIS A 201 -10.72 -8.24 7.50
N PHE A 202 -9.86 -8.40 6.49
CA PHE A 202 -9.36 -7.32 5.63
C PHE A 202 -8.95 -6.08 6.46
N GLU A 203 -8.10 -6.28 7.46
CA GLU A 203 -7.92 -5.34 8.58
C GLU A 203 -7.52 -3.95 8.10
N PHE A 204 -6.47 -3.85 7.28
CA PHE A 204 -5.97 -2.57 6.75
C PHE A 204 -6.94 -1.88 5.79
N SER A 205 -7.51 -2.61 4.82
CA SER A 205 -8.42 -1.99 3.85
C SER A 205 -9.76 -1.62 4.48
N SER A 206 -10.24 -2.41 5.46
CA SER A 206 -11.40 -2.05 6.28
C SER A 206 -11.09 -0.81 7.12
N PHE A 207 -9.91 -0.70 7.74
CA PHE A 207 -9.48 0.51 8.42
C PHE A 207 -9.51 1.74 7.50
N CYS A 208 -9.04 1.60 6.26
CA CYS A 208 -9.04 2.69 5.28
C CYS A 208 -10.48 3.11 4.91
N VAL A 209 -11.40 2.17 4.71
CA VAL A 209 -12.83 2.47 4.46
C VAL A 209 -13.50 3.08 5.70
N ASP A 210 -13.23 2.54 6.89
CA ASP A 210 -13.75 3.04 8.17
C ASP A 210 -13.36 4.50 8.38
N ASN A 211 -12.12 4.84 8.02
CA ASN A 211 -11.58 6.19 8.19
C ASN A 211 -11.79 7.12 6.99
N ASN A 212 -12.49 6.69 5.93
CA ASN A 212 -12.68 7.48 4.71
C ASN A 212 -11.36 7.98 4.10
N VAL A 213 -10.37 7.08 4.00
CA VAL A 213 -9.07 7.34 3.36
C VAL A 213 -9.26 7.50 1.86
N GLU A 214 -8.58 8.50 1.28
CA GLU A 214 -8.69 8.88 -0.13
C GLU A 214 -7.41 8.54 -0.92
N LEU A 215 -6.26 8.56 -0.24
CA LEU A 215 -4.96 8.19 -0.79
C LEU A 215 -4.32 7.09 0.07
N ILE A 216 -4.04 5.94 -0.54
CA ILE A 216 -3.48 4.77 0.13
C ILE A 216 -2.10 4.50 -0.47
N LEU A 217 -1.07 4.50 0.37
CA LEU A 217 0.32 4.38 -0.05
C LEU A 217 0.93 3.11 0.54
N CYS A 218 1.46 2.24 -0.30
CA CYS A 218 1.99 0.96 0.14
C CYS A 218 3.43 0.73 -0.33
N PRO A 219 4.42 1.09 0.50
CA PRO A 219 5.78 0.57 0.39
C PRO A 219 5.76 -0.95 0.66
N MET A 220 6.36 -1.76 -0.21
CA MET A 220 6.35 -3.22 -0.05
C MET A 220 7.67 -3.91 -0.40
N ALA A 221 7.91 -5.03 0.29
CA ALA A 221 8.84 -6.10 -0.04
C ALA A 221 8.08 -7.43 -0.17
N TRP A 222 7.09 -7.43 -1.07
CA TRP A 222 6.17 -8.54 -1.29
C TRP A 222 6.77 -9.60 -2.21
N LEU A 223 6.60 -10.87 -1.84
CA LEU A 223 7.19 -12.02 -2.50
C LEU A 223 6.39 -12.48 -3.72
N ASN A 224 7.09 -12.90 -4.77
CA ASN A 224 6.54 -13.81 -5.76
C ASN A 224 6.45 -15.22 -5.15
N SER A 225 5.41 -15.99 -5.49
CA SER A 225 5.14 -17.30 -4.89
C SER A 225 6.14 -18.40 -5.27
N THR A 226 7.07 -18.14 -6.19
CA THR A 226 8.24 -19.01 -6.44
C THR A 226 9.22 -19.02 -5.25
N SER A 227 9.11 -18.03 -4.34
CA SER A 227 9.94 -17.97 -3.13
C SER A 227 9.76 -19.20 -2.22
N ILE A 228 10.84 -19.60 -1.55
CA ILE A 228 10.82 -20.73 -0.62
C ILE A 228 10.33 -20.23 0.75
N THR A 229 9.06 -20.50 1.05
CA THR A 229 8.43 -20.10 2.32
C THR A 229 8.02 -21.30 3.19
N ASP A 230 8.05 -22.51 2.65
CA ASP A 230 7.74 -23.73 3.40
C ASP A 230 8.75 -23.95 4.55
N LYS A 231 8.23 -24.01 5.78
CA LYS A 231 9.04 -24.09 7.00
C LYS A 231 9.81 -25.40 7.11
N GLN A 232 9.27 -26.51 6.61
CA GLN A 232 9.97 -27.80 6.64
C GLN A 232 11.19 -27.77 5.71
N THR A 233 11.02 -27.19 4.52
CA THR A 233 12.09 -26.98 3.54
C THR A 233 13.17 -26.06 4.10
N LEU A 234 12.81 -24.93 4.69
CA LEU A 234 13.75 -23.96 5.28
C LEU A 234 14.56 -24.53 6.45
N HIS A 235 14.08 -25.57 7.14
CA HIS A 235 14.77 -26.19 8.28
C HIS A 235 15.45 -27.52 7.95
N ASN A 236 15.45 -27.93 6.68
CA ASN A 236 16.14 -29.13 6.22
C ASN A 236 17.17 -28.77 5.14
N ASN A 237 18.45 -28.87 5.49
CA ASN A 237 19.55 -28.46 4.61
C ASN A 237 19.51 -29.12 3.21
N SER A 238 19.12 -30.39 3.12
CA SER A 238 19.05 -31.11 1.84
C SER A 238 17.90 -30.59 0.96
N LEU A 239 16.71 -30.39 1.56
CA LEU A 239 15.56 -29.83 0.85
C LEU A 239 15.81 -28.38 0.44
N LEU A 240 16.40 -27.59 1.33
CA LEU A 240 16.75 -26.20 1.07
C LEU A 240 17.73 -26.06 -0.09
N GLU A 241 18.78 -26.87 -0.12
CA GLU A 241 19.77 -26.83 -1.21
C GLU A 241 19.13 -27.18 -2.55
N SER A 242 18.28 -28.21 -2.59
CA SER A 242 17.52 -28.58 -3.79
C SER A 242 16.61 -27.43 -4.27
N ALA A 243 15.90 -26.79 -3.35
CA ALA A 243 15.00 -25.68 -3.66
C ALA A 243 15.76 -24.43 -4.13
N LYS A 244 16.92 -24.10 -3.52
CA LYS A 244 17.81 -23.03 -3.97
C LYS A 244 18.34 -23.27 -5.38
N ASN A 245 18.71 -24.51 -5.69
CA ASN A 245 19.17 -24.89 -7.03
C ASN A 245 18.08 -24.67 -8.09
N LYS A 246 16.81 -24.91 -7.74
CA LYS A 246 15.68 -24.61 -8.63
C LYS A 246 15.60 -23.10 -8.93
N ILE A 247 15.59 -22.24 -7.91
CA ILE A 247 15.57 -20.78 -8.11
C ILE A 247 16.77 -20.30 -8.93
N ALA A 248 17.97 -20.82 -8.63
CA ALA A 248 19.18 -20.46 -9.37
C ALA A 248 19.10 -20.86 -10.85
N PHE A 249 18.52 -22.03 -11.14
CA PHE A 249 18.26 -22.48 -12.51
C PHE A 249 17.24 -21.57 -13.22
N ASP A 250 16.10 -21.29 -12.57
CA ASP A 250 15.03 -20.47 -13.16
C ASP A 250 15.52 -19.05 -13.49
N LEU A 251 16.28 -18.42 -12.58
CA LEU A 251 16.90 -17.10 -12.84
C LEU A 251 17.92 -17.14 -13.97
N LYS A 252 18.70 -18.22 -14.07
CA LYS A 252 19.68 -18.41 -15.14
C LYS A 252 19.01 -18.58 -16.50
N GLU A 253 17.89 -19.29 -16.59
CA GLU A 253 17.09 -19.42 -17.82
C GLU A 253 16.57 -18.04 -18.29
N GLN A 254 16.27 -17.13 -17.37
CA GLN A 254 15.91 -15.74 -17.68
C GLN A 254 17.13 -14.84 -18.01
N GLY A 255 18.36 -15.36 -17.97
CA GLY A 255 19.58 -14.59 -18.19
C GLY A 255 19.91 -13.60 -17.06
N LEU A 256 19.43 -13.85 -15.84
CA LEU A 256 19.62 -12.97 -14.68
C LEU A 256 20.69 -13.51 -13.73
N PRO A 257 21.41 -12.63 -13.01
CA PRO A 257 22.19 -13.05 -11.85
C PRO A 257 21.26 -13.49 -10.70
N LEU A 258 21.81 -14.21 -9.72
CA LEU A 258 21.03 -14.74 -8.58
C LEU A 258 20.32 -13.65 -7.76
N THR A 259 20.84 -12.42 -7.75
CA THR A 259 20.23 -11.26 -7.09
C THR A 259 19.09 -10.62 -7.90
N GLY A 260 18.84 -11.07 -9.12
CA GLY A 260 17.94 -10.42 -10.08
C GLY A 260 18.56 -9.17 -10.75
N SER A 261 17.77 -8.49 -11.58
CA SER A 261 18.23 -7.33 -12.36
C SER A 261 18.53 -6.11 -11.49
N GLN A 262 19.60 -5.38 -11.80
CA GLN A 262 19.94 -4.07 -11.23
C GLN A 262 20.51 -3.17 -12.33
N GLY A 263 20.18 -1.88 -12.33
CA GLY A 263 20.75 -0.90 -13.27
C GLY A 263 20.16 -0.90 -14.68
N VAL A 264 19.24 -1.84 -14.98
CA VAL A 264 18.41 -1.83 -16.19
C VAL A 264 17.03 -1.30 -15.81
N TYR A 265 16.62 -0.19 -16.42
CA TYR A 265 15.44 0.56 -15.97
C TYR A 265 14.28 0.47 -16.95
N GLN A 266 13.14 -0.07 -16.51
CA GLN A 266 11.86 0.05 -17.20
C GLN A 266 11.21 1.40 -16.83
N LEU A 267 10.87 2.21 -17.83
CA LEU A 267 10.30 3.55 -17.62
C LEU A 267 8.94 3.65 -18.29
N LYS A 268 7.88 3.83 -17.50
CA LYS A 268 6.51 4.09 -17.97
C LYS A 268 6.08 5.49 -17.49
N ILE A 269 6.57 6.53 -18.15
CA ILE A 269 6.51 7.91 -17.64
C ILE A 269 5.48 8.74 -18.41
N GLY A 270 4.32 9.01 -17.80
CA GLY A 270 3.29 9.89 -18.37
C GLY A 270 2.47 9.26 -19.51
N ASP A 271 2.76 8.02 -19.88
CA ASP A 271 1.91 7.24 -20.78
C ASP A 271 0.60 6.83 -20.09
N SER A 272 -0.40 6.50 -20.91
CA SER A 272 -1.73 6.06 -20.44
C SER A 272 -1.96 4.56 -20.60
N GLN A 273 -0.90 3.77 -20.80
CA GLN A 273 -1.02 2.31 -20.92
C GLN A 273 -1.57 1.74 -19.61
N ARG A 274 -2.72 1.09 -19.70
CA ARG A 274 -3.38 0.37 -18.60
C ARG A 274 -2.86 -1.06 -18.55
N THR A 275 -2.86 -1.63 -17.35
CA THR A 275 -2.56 -3.06 -17.17
C THR A 275 -3.75 -3.88 -17.64
N ALA A 276 -3.51 -4.96 -18.37
CA ALA A 276 -4.56 -5.87 -18.79
C ALA A 276 -5.21 -6.53 -17.56
N ARG A 277 -6.54 -6.72 -17.61
CA ARG A 277 -7.28 -7.47 -16.59
C ARG A 277 -7.17 -8.95 -16.93
N VAL A 278 -6.59 -9.74 -16.03
CA VAL A 278 -6.28 -11.16 -16.25
C VAL A 278 -6.58 -11.90 -14.96
N PRO A 279 -7.41 -12.96 -14.97
CA PRO A 279 -7.61 -13.79 -13.78
C PRO A 279 -6.33 -14.54 -13.43
N SER A 280 -6.16 -14.91 -12.16
CA SER A 280 -4.99 -15.71 -11.76
C SER A 280 -5.14 -17.15 -12.25
N ASP A 281 -4.08 -17.66 -12.88
CA ASP A 281 -3.92 -19.07 -13.23
C ASP A 281 -2.54 -19.60 -12.79
N GLU A 282 -2.27 -20.88 -13.02
CA GLU A 282 -0.99 -21.52 -12.64
C GLU A 282 0.24 -20.79 -13.23
N SER A 283 0.13 -20.25 -14.44
CA SER A 283 1.22 -19.60 -15.16
C SER A 283 1.46 -18.15 -14.74
N THR A 284 0.43 -17.45 -14.24
CA THR A 284 0.53 -16.04 -13.81
C THR A 284 1.46 -15.81 -12.63
N SER A 285 1.81 -16.88 -11.92
CA SER A 285 2.71 -16.86 -10.77
C SER A 285 4.18 -17.13 -11.11
N GLU A 286 4.46 -17.58 -12.35
CA GLU A 286 5.81 -17.91 -12.80
C GLU A 286 6.70 -16.67 -12.88
N TYR A 287 7.95 -16.81 -12.44
CA TYR A 287 8.94 -15.72 -12.47
C TYR A 287 9.64 -15.64 -13.84
N LYS A 288 8.86 -15.31 -14.87
CA LYS A 288 9.28 -15.06 -16.26
C LYS A 288 8.79 -13.70 -16.76
N ASP A 289 9.23 -13.24 -17.92
CA ASP A 289 8.75 -11.98 -18.54
C ASP A 289 8.91 -10.78 -17.59
N MET A 290 10.17 -10.39 -17.36
CA MET A 290 10.56 -9.47 -16.28
C MET A 290 9.96 -8.06 -16.39
N ASP A 291 9.54 -7.67 -17.59
CA ASP A 291 8.88 -6.41 -17.91
C ASP A 291 7.35 -6.43 -17.79
N GLU A 292 6.76 -7.62 -17.61
CA GLU A 292 5.35 -7.83 -17.33
C GLU A 292 5.08 -8.03 -15.83
N PRO A 293 3.93 -7.55 -15.30
CA PRO A 293 3.60 -7.71 -13.90
C PRO A 293 3.32 -9.17 -13.53
N ASP A 294 3.52 -9.50 -12.26
CA ASP A 294 3.02 -10.72 -11.62
C ASP A 294 1.53 -10.55 -11.34
N MET A 295 0.70 -11.05 -12.27
CA MET A 295 -0.75 -10.90 -12.17
C MET A 295 -1.37 -11.70 -11.02
N SER A 296 -0.72 -12.78 -10.58
CA SER A 296 -1.14 -13.51 -9.38
C SER A 296 -1.10 -12.60 -8.15
N ASN A 297 -0.01 -11.87 -7.97
CA ASN A 297 0.12 -10.91 -6.87
C ASN A 297 -0.74 -9.65 -7.06
N VAL A 298 -0.85 -9.11 -8.27
CA VAL A 298 -1.74 -7.97 -8.54
C VAL A 298 -3.19 -8.30 -8.16
N ASN A 299 -3.69 -9.46 -8.58
CA ASN A 299 -5.03 -9.93 -8.22
C ASN A 299 -5.18 -10.15 -6.71
N TYR A 300 -4.17 -10.73 -6.05
CA TYR A 300 -4.18 -10.90 -4.60
C TYR A 300 -4.23 -9.56 -3.87
N TRP A 301 -3.44 -8.56 -4.28
CA TRP A 301 -3.48 -7.23 -3.68
C TRP A 301 -4.86 -6.60 -3.87
N ILE A 302 -5.45 -6.67 -5.07
CA ILE A 302 -6.81 -6.19 -5.34
C ILE A 302 -7.82 -6.85 -4.39
N LEU A 303 -7.75 -8.18 -4.23
CA LEU A 303 -8.59 -8.93 -3.30
C LEU A 303 -8.42 -8.46 -1.85
N ARG A 304 -7.20 -8.15 -1.40
CA ARG A 304 -6.97 -7.60 -0.04
C ARG A 304 -7.60 -6.23 0.18
N PHE A 305 -7.99 -5.54 -0.89
CA PHE A 305 -8.82 -4.34 -0.85
C PHE A 305 -10.32 -4.60 -1.11
N PHE A 306 -10.80 -5.83 -0.83
CA PHE A 306 -12.22 -6.20 -0.96
C PHE A 306 -13.24 -5.16 -0.45
N PRO A 307 -13.06 -4.47 0.70
CA PRO A 307 -13.98 -3.43 1.15
C PRO A 307 -14.21 -2.28 0.14
N PHE A 308 -13.26 -2.03 -0.76
CA PHE A 308 -13.32 -1.05 -1.84
C PHE A 308 -13.88 -1.60 -3.15
N LEU A 309 -14.03 -2.92 -3.28
CA LEU A 309 -14.56 -3.54 -4.49
C LEU A 309 -16.09 -3.61 -4.44
N TYR A 310 -16.76 -3.49 -5.59
CA TYR A 310 -18.17 -3.80 -5.71
C TYR A 310 -18.40 -5.30 -5.49
N TYR A 311 -19.45 -5.64 -4.74
CA TYR A 311 -19.85 -7.02 -4.49
C TYR A 311 -21.36 -7.09 -4.21
N LYS A 312 -22.10 -7.73 -5.12
CA LYS A 312 -23.58 -7.79 -5.13
C LYS A 312 -24.20 -8.37 -3.85
N PRO A 313 -23.66 -9.46 -3.24
CA PRO A 313 -24.22 -10.04 -2.00
C PRO A 313 -24.30 -9.09 -0.79
N ARG A 314 -23.62 -7.94 -0.80
CA ARG A 314 -23.72 -6.97 0.30
C ARG A 314 -25.13 -6.43 0.51
N THR A 315 -25.94 -6.35 -0.54
CA THR A 315 -27.34 -5.92 -0.43
C THR A 315 -28.14 -6.89 0.44
N ASP A 316 -27.96 -8.19 0.26
CA ASP A 316 -28.64 -9.21 1.06
C ASP A 316 -28.11 -9.24 2.50
N TRP A 317 -26.79 -9.14 2.69
CA TRP A 317 -26.19 -9.06 4.03
C TRP A 317 -26.72 -7.88 4.83
N PHE A 318 -26.92 -6.74 4.17
CA PHE A 318 -27.47 -5.53 4.80
C PHE A 318 -28.96 -5.69 5.13
N ASN A 319 -29.77 -6.13 4.17
CA ASN A 319 -31.22 -6.32 4.38
C ASN A 319 -31.53 -7.34 5.48
N ASN A 320 -30.72 -8.41 5.58
CA ASN A 320 -30.87 -9.44 6.59
C ASN A 320 -30.10 -9.15 7.90
N SER A 321 -29.43 -7.99 8.00
CA SER A 321 -28.58 -7.62 9.14
C SER A 321 -27.51 -8.67 9.49
N SER A 322 -27.06 -9.48 8.53
CA SER A 322 -26.21 -10.66 8.75
C SER A 322 -24.81 -10.33 9.26
N LEU A 323 -24.36 -9.08 9.12
CA LEU A 323 -23.04 -8.63 9.55
C LEU A 323 -23.09 -7.66 10.75
N LEU A 324 -24.28 -7.41 11.32
CA LEU A 324 -24.43 -6.42 12.38
C LEU A 324 -23.57 -6.75 13.60
N GLU A 325 -23.59 -8.00 14.05
CA GLU A 325 -22.77 -8.45 15.18
C GLU A 325 -21.27 -8.26 14.88
N ASN A 326 -20.80 -8.71 13.71
CA ASN A 326 -19.41 -8.52 13.28
C ASN A 326 -18.97 -7.06 13.30
N ILE A 327 -19.81 -6.14 12.81
CA ILE A 327 -19.53 -4.70 12.80
C ILE A 327 -19.42 -4.16 14.23
N LEU A 328 -20.32 -4.56 15.12
CA LEU A 328 -20.36 -4.08 16.50
C LEU A 328 -19.15 -4.59 17.31
N ILE A 329 -18.84 -5.90 17.22
CA ILE A 329 -17.78 -6.51 18.03
C ILE A 329 -16.36 -6.29 17.50
N LYS A 330 -16.20 -5.91 16.22
CA LYS A 330 -14.90 -5.63 15.61
C LYS A 330 -14.11 -4.63 16.46
N THR A 331 -12.94 -5.01 16.94
CA THR A 331 -12.02 -4.11 17.65
C THR A 331 -11.19 -3.30 16.64
N ARG A 332 -10.55 -2.22 17.11
CA ARG A 332 -9.71 -1.36 16.25
C ARG A 332 -8.50 -2.12 15.69
N MET A 333 -7.81 -2.84 16.56
CA MET A 333 -6.71 -3.76 16.25
C MET A 333 -7.00 -5.17 16.79
N PRO A 334 -6.28 -6.22 16.35
CA PRO A 334 -6.33 -7.54 16.98
C PRO A 334 -6.02 -7.46 18.48
N PRO A 335 -6.70 -8.23 19.36
CA PRO A 335 -6.56 -8.09 20.81
C PRO A 335 -5.14 -8.32 21.35
N ASP A 336 -4.33 -9.15 20.69
CA ASP A 336 -2.94 -9.46 21.05
C ASP A 336 -1.90 -8.59 20.32
N HIS A 337 -2.34 -7.51 19.67
CA HIS A 337 -1.47 -6.54 19.01
C HIS A 337 -0.87 -5.53 20.00
N GLU A 338 0.34 -5.04 19.70
CA GLU A 338 1.08 -4.05 20.51
C GLU A 338 0.24 -2.84 20.95
N TYR A 339 -0.67 -2.39 20.09
CA TYR A 339 -1.61 -1.29 20.35
C TYR A 339 -2.26 -1.34 21.74
N TYR A 340 -2.59 -2.52 22.25
CA TYR A 340 -3.28 -2.64 23.55
C TYR A 340 -2.35 -2.85 24.75
N LYS A 341 -1.04 -3.06 24.56
CA LYS A 341 -0.12 -3.41 25.66
C LYS A 341 0.09 -2.26 26.66
N ASP A 342 0.01 -1.01 26.22
CA ASP A 342 0.19 0.18 27.06
C ASP A 342 -1.12 0.79 27.59
N GLY A 343 -2.20 0.00 27.66
CA GLY A 343 -3.43 0.41 28.34
C GLY A 343 -4.46 1.17 27.49
N LYS A 344 -4.26 1.27 26.16
CA LYS A 344 -5.26 1.83 25.22
C LYS A 344 -6.62 1.12 25.25
N HIS A 345 -6.68 -0.09 25.81
CA HIS A 345 -7.96 -0.74 26.17
C HIS A 345 -8.88 0.16 27.02
N LYS A 346 -8.32 0.98 27.91
CA LYS A 346 -9.07 1.89 28.77
C LYS A 346 -9.55 3.13 28.03
N GLU A 347 -8.83 3.61 27.03
CA GLU A 347 -9.23 4.76 26.21
C GLU A 347 -10.34 4.37 25.23
N ASP A 348 -10.20 3.25 24.53
CA ASP A 348 -11.27 2.76 23.65
C ASP A 348 -12.57 2.44 24.42
N THR A 349 -12.50 2.12 25.72
CA THR A 349 -13.69 1.92 26.60
C THR A 349 -14.15 3.16 27.36
N MET A 350 -13.26 4.11 27.69
CA MET A 350 -13.63 5.41 28.30
C MET A 350 -14.20 6.38 27.27
N ASP A 351 -13.71 6.38 26.03
CA ASP A 351 -14.28 7.17 24.93
C ASP A 351 -15.70 6.71 24.62
N LEU A 352 -16.00 5.41 24.77
CA LEU A 352 -17.35 4.83 24.70
C LEU A 352 -18.32 5.36 25.78
N LEU A 353 -17.82 5.92 26.89
CA LEU A 353 -18.62 6.36 28.04
C LEU A 353 -18.73 7.88 28.17
N ASN A 354 -17.83 8.67 27.57
CA ASN A 354 -17.70 10.11 27.86
C ASN A 354 -18.37 11.06 26.84
N SER A 355 -18.97 10.58 25.74
CA SER A 355 -19.92 11.38 24.95
C SER A 355 -20.84 10.50 24.07
N GLU A 356 -22.15 10.54 24.30
CA GLU A 356 -23.11 9.71 23.52
C GLU A 356 -23.06 9.97 22.00
N ASP A 357 -22.71 11.18 21.58
CA ASP A 357 -22.81 11.59 20.17
C ASP A 357 -21.57 11.20 19.33
N MET A 358 -20.35 11.35 19.83
CA MET A 358 -19.13 10.98 19.08
C MET A 358 -18.97 9.45 18.96
N VAL A 359 -19.40 8.72 19.99
CA VAL A 359 -19.42 7.25 20.01
C VAL A 359 -20.35 6.70 18.94
N ARG A 360 -21.53 7.31 18.79
CA ARG A 360 -22.48 6.95 17.73
C ARG A 360 -21.84 7.12 16.36
N ASP A 361 -21.25 8.28 16.07
CA ASP A 361 -20.67 8.54 14.75
C ASP A 361 -19.50 7.60 14.40
N ALA A 362 -18.61 7.30 15.35
CA ALA A 362 -17.52 6.35 15.11
C ALA A 362 -18.03 4.93 14.81
N ILE A 363 -19.04 4.45 15.55
CA ILE A 363 -19.68 3.14 15.31
C ILE A 363 -20.38 3.12 13.95
N LEU A 364 -21.03 4.23 13.57
CA LEU A 364 -21.76 4.38 12.30
C LEU A 364 -20.82 4.35 11.09
N GLU A 365 -19.53 4.64 11.28
CA GLU A 365 -18.52 4.56 10.25
C GLU A 365 -17.83 3.18 10.15
N LYS A 366 -18.01 2.28 11.12
CA LYS A 366 -17.39 0.95 11.08
C LYS A 366 -17.94 0.09 9.94
N THR A 367 -17.05 -0.73 9.38
CA THR A 367 -17.38 -1.72 8.37
C THR A 367 -16.84 -3.10 8.69
N PHE A 368 -17.55 -4.10 8.17
CA PHE A 368 -17.08 -5.47 8.03
C PHE A 368 -17.43 -5.92 6.62
N LEU A 369 -16.47 -6.53 5.89
CA LEU A 369 -16.64 -6.87 4.48
C LEU A 369 -17.09 -5.68 3.58
N GLY A 370 -16.77 -4.44 3.97
CA GLY A 370 -17.18 -3.21 3.28
C GLY A 370 -18.63 -2.75 3.51
N ALA A 371 -19.44 -3.55 4.20
CA ALA A 371 -20.79 -3.18 4.64
C ALA A 371 -20.75 -2.41 5.97
N SER A 372 -21.65 -1.45 6.15
CA SER A 372 -21.83 -0.67 7.37
C SER A 372 -23.25 -0.81 7.90
N ILE A 373 -23.52 -0.31 9.10
CA ILE A 373 -24.90 -0.26 9.63
C ILE A 373 -25.81 0.73 8.89
N ARG A 374 -25.26 1.61 8.04
CA ARG A 374 -26.02 2.62 7.27
C ARG A 374 -26.17 2.29 5.79
N LYS A 375 -25.27 1.48 5.23
CA LYS A 375 -25.19 1.21 3.79
C LYS A 375 -24.72 -0.22 3.51
N PRO A 376 -25.29 -0.90 2.50
CA PRO A 376 -24.77 -2.17 2.00
C PRO A 376 -23.30 -2.09 1.62
N TRP A 377 -22.88 -0.97 1.02
CA TRP A 377 -21.51 -0.72 0.67
C TRP A 377 -21.12 0.70 1.05
N LYS A 378 -20.28 0.85 2.09
CA LYS A 378 -19.92 2.17 2.62
C LYS A 378 -19.14 3.03 1.61
N PHE A 379 -18.37 2.37 0.74
CA PHE A 379 -17.52 3.03 -0.25
C PHE A 379 -18.25 3.37 -1.56
N GLN A 380 -19.52 2.95 -1.73
CA GLN A 380 -20.31 3.27 -2.91
C GLN A 380 -20.34 4.78 -3.18
N GLY A 381 -20.08 5.16 -4.44
CA GLY A 381 -20.07 6.55 -4.90
C GLY A 381 -18.86 7.37 -4.44
N LYS A 382 -17.84 6.76 -3.84
CA LYS A 382 -16.59 7.42 -3.43
C LYS A 382 -15.43 7.04 -4.36
N ASN A 383 -14.33 7.77 -4.30
CA ASN A 383 -13.08 7.39 -4.95
C ASN A 383 -11.95 7.27 -3.93
N ALA A 384 -10.99 6.40 -4.24
CA ALA A 384 -9.73 6.28 -3.54
C ALA A 384 -8.63 5.87 -4.52
N VAL A 385 -7.41 6.36 -4.30
CA VAL A 385 -6.23 6.00 -5.09
C VAL A 385 -5.35 5.10 -4.25
N LEU A 386 -4.96 3.97 -4.81
CA LEU A 386 -3.98 3.05 -4.23
C LEU A 386 -2.68 3.13 -5.03
N VAL A 387 -1.57 3.38 -4.34
CA VAL A 387 -0.23 3.42 -4.92
C VAL A 387 0.60 2.33 -4.25
N VAL A 388 1.06 1.36 -5.03
CA VAL A 388 1.89 0.25 -4.55
C VAL A 388 3.30 0.41 -5.11
N ALA A 389 4.28 0.58 -4.23
CA ALA A 389 5.69 0.56 -4.56
C ALA A 389 6.31 -0.71 -3.97
N ASN A 390 6.41 -1.75 -4.79
CA ASN A 390 6.99 -3.02 -4.38
C ASN A 390 8.39 -3.17 -4.99
N ARG A 391 9.36 -3.65 -4.21
CA ARG A 391 10.70 -3.95 -4.74
C ARG A 391 10.67 -5.16 -5.67
N CYS A 392 11.72 -5.28 -6.48
CA CYS A 392 11.99 -6.44 -7.33
C CYS A 392 13.31 -7.10 -6.93
N GLY A 393 13.70 -8.15 -7.66
CA GLY A 393 14.94 -8.89 -7.45
C GLY A 393 14.84 -10.01 -6.43
N THR A 394 15.99 -10.48 -5.96
CA THR A 394 16.10 -11.70 -5.16
C THR A 394 17.10 -11.52 -4.02
N GLU A 395 16.82 -12.12 -2.87
CA GLU A 395 17.73 -12.21 -1.70
C GLU A 395 17.89 -13.68 -1.23
N ASP A 396 19.05 -13.99 -0.64
CA ASP A 396 19.45 -15.29 -0.07
C ASP A 396 19.40 -16.53 -1.00
N GLY A 397 19.06 -16.32 -2.28
CA GLY A 397 18.75 -17.41 -3.22
C GLY A 397 17.45 -18.15 -2.90
N THR A 398 16.62 -17.60 -2.01
CA THR A 398 15.35 -18.20 -1.56
C THR A 398 14.16 -17.29 -1.78
N THR A 399 14.38 -15.97 -1.78
CA THR A 399 13.33 -14.97 -1.69
C THR A 399 13.32 -14.15 -2.96
N ILE A 400 12.29 -14.31 -3.79
CA ILE A 400 12.09 -13.55 -5.02
C ILE A 400 10.98 -12.53 -4.76
N PHE A 401 11.27 -11.24 -4.95
CA PHE A 401 10.28 -10.18 -4.80
C PHE A 401 9.49 -9.98 -6.10
N ALA A 402 8.19 -9.70 -5.96
CA ALA A 402 7.25 -9.71 -7.08
C ALA A 402 7.32 -8.48 -8.00
N GLY A 403 8.10 -7.44 -7.65
CA GLY A 403 8.11 -6.17 -8.39
C GLY A 403 6.69 -5.66 -8.59
N SER A 404 6.31 -5.40 -9.85
CA SER A 404 4.92 -5.14 -10.22
C SER A 404 4.30 -3.91 -9.56
N SER A 405 5.14 -2.94 -9.16
CA SER A 405 4.71 -1.65 -8.63
C SER A 405 3.66 -1.02 -9.55
N GLY A 406 2.62 -0.41 -8.99
CA GLY A 406 1.48 0.04 -9.77
C GLY A 406 0.62 1.09 -9.10
N VAL A 407 -0.24 1.70 -9.90
CA VAL A 407 -1.20 2.71 -9.48
C VAL A 407 -2.60 2.24 -9.84
N TYR A 408 -3.52 2.32 -8.88
CA TYR A 408 -4.88 1.83 -9.00
C TYR A 408 -5.86 2.89 -8.51
N LYS A 409 -7.08 2.86 -9.04
CA LYS A 409 -8.18 3.71 -8.58
C LYS A 409 -9.41 2.87 -8.29
N PHE A 410 -9.91 2.95 -7.07
CA PHE A 410 -11.24 2.44 -6.73
C PHE A 410 -12.26 3.53 -7.06
N ASN A 411 -13.22 3.20 -7.92
CA ASN A 411 -14.15 4.19 -8.48
C ASN A 411 -15.53 4.21 -7.79
N GLY A 412 -15.79 3.25 -6.89
CA GLY A 412 -17.02 3.19 -6.09
C GLY A 412 -18.29 2.95 -6.93
N LYS A 413 -18.15 2.49 -8.17
CA LYS A 413 -19.27 2.24 -9.09
C LYS A 413 -19.74 0.80 -9.01
N GLU A 414 -21.04 0.63 -9.21
CA GLU A 414 -21.63 -0.66 -9.55
C GLU A 414 -21.45 -0.87 -11.06
N PRO A 415 -20.96 -2.03 -11.53
CA PRO A 415 -20.84 -2.33 -12.95
C PRO A 415 -22.21 -2.27 -13.65
N GLY A 416 -22.28 -1.60 -14.80
CA GLY A 416 -23.55 -1.35 -15.51
C GLY A 416 -24.21 -2.59 -16.12
N ASP A 417 -23.41 -3.60 -16.51
CA ASP A 417 -23.86 -4.72 -17.35
C ASP A 417 -23.99 -6.07 -16.60
N LEU A 418 -23.63 -6.15 -15.31
CA LEU A 418 -23.67 -7.40 -14.52
C LEU A 418 -25.02 -7.63 -13.81
N GLN A 419 -26.12 -7.10 -14.34
CA GLN A 419 -27.44 -7.16 -13.68
C GLN A 419 -27.94 -8.59 -13.39
N ASN A 420 -27.37 -9.63 -14.01
CA ASN A 420 -27.83 -11.02 -13.89
C ASN A 420 -26.78 -12.05 -13.48
N ASP A 421 -25.53 -11.66 -13.20
CA ASP A 421 -24.52 -12.62 -12.75
C ASP A 421 -24.40 -12.60 -11.22
N ASP A 422 -24.35 -13.78 -10.61
CA ASP A 422 -24.13 -13.93 -9.17
C ASP A 422 -22.62 -14.03 -8.85
N ASP A 423 -21.78 -14.33 -9.85
CA ASP A 423 -20.33 -14.44 -9.71
C ASP A 423 -19.62 -13.12 -10.06
N ILE A 424 -19.65 -12.18 -9.11
CA ILE A 424 -18.85 -10.95 -9.21
C ILE A 424 -17.36 -11.28 -8.96
N PRO A 425 -16.44 -10.99 -9.91
CA PRO A 425 -15.03 -11.31 -9.76
C PRO A 425 -14.41 -10.56 -8.58
N LEU A 426 -13.49 -11.22 -7.88
CA LEU A 426 -12.77 -10.68 -6.71
C LEU A 426 -11.31 -10.33 -7.04
N ASP A 427 -11.01 -10.13 -8.32
CA ASP A 427 -9.68 -9.92 -8.87
C ASP A 427 -9.65 -8.70 -9.81
N SER A 428 -8.64 -8.59 -10.69
CA SER A 428 -8.51 -7.50 -11.66
C SER A 428 -9.66 -7.41 -12.68
N LEU A 429 -10.49 -8.44 -12.85
CA LEU A 429 -11.68 -8.37 -13.72
C LEU A 429 -12.78 -7.48 -13.11
N ASN A 430 -12.75 -7.20 -11.80
CA ASN A 430 -13.72 -6.32 -11.17
C ASN A 430 -13.57 -4.87 -11.67
N GLU A 431 -14.60 -4.35 -12.34
CA GLU A 431 -14.55 -3.01 -12.95
C GLU A 431 -14.64 -1.86 -11.93
N SER A 432 -14.95 -2.15 -10.66
CA SER A 432 -14.92 -1.11 -9.62
C SER A 432 -13.49 -0.67 -9.25
N VAL A 433 -12.47 -1.39 -9.74
CA VAL A 433 -11.05 -1.00 -9.69
C VAL A 433 -10.52 -0.74 -11.10
N GLU A 434 -9.78 0.35 -11.27
CA GLU A 434 -9.10 0.74 -12.50
C GLU A 434 -7.59 0.49 -12.32
N LEU A 435 -7.00 -0.38 -13.16
CA LEU A 435 -5.55 -0.65 -13.16
C LEU A 435 -4.85 0.39 -14.03
N LEU A 436 -4.41 1.50 -13.43
CA LEU A 436 -3.90 2.66 -14.16
C LEU A 436 -2.54 2.42 -14.82
N GLY A 437 -1.80 1.42 -14.34
CA GLY A 437 -0.58 0.87 -14.94
C GLY A 437 0.31 0.21 -13.89
N ASN A 438 1.14 -0.74 -14.35
CA ASN A 438 2.14 -1.44 -13.54
C ASN A 438 3.50 -1.48 -14.25
N LEU A 439 4.57 -1.52 -13.46
CA LEU A 439 5.88 -2.00 -13.89
C LEU A 439 5.90 -3.53 -13.95
N GLY A 440 6.97 -4.08 -14.51
CA GLY A 440 7.22 -5.51 -14.55
C GLY A 440 7.66 -6.10 -13.21
N LYS A 441 7.67 -7.42 -13.12
CA LYS A 441 8.01 -8.16 -11.90
C LYS A 441 9.50 -8.18 -11.56
N GLY A 442 10.39 -7.96 -12.53
CA GLY A 442 11.82 -8.25 -12.37
C GLY A 442 12.81 -7.11 -12.63
N LEU A 443 12.34 -5.95 -13.10
CA LEU A 443 13.22 -4.83 -13.47
C LEU A 443 13.13 -3.67 -12.47
N GLU A 444 14.26 -3.02 -12.18
CA GLU A 444 14.24 -1.69 -11.56
C GLU A 444 13.57 -0.70 -12.53
N GLY A 445 13.02 0.39 -12.02
CA GLY A 445 12.32 1.31 -12.90
C GLY A 445 11.49 2.37 -12.21
N ALA A 446 10.69 3.04 -13.02
CA ALA A 446 9.76 4.06 -12.56
C ALA A 446 8.50 4.12 -13.42
N ILE A 447 7.36 4.31 -12.76
CA ILE A 447 6.07 4.55 -13.41
C ILE A 447 5.50 5.88 -12.93
N LEU A 448 5.10 6.74 -13.87
CA LEU A 448 4.45 8.02 -13.60
C LEU A 448 3.05 8.02 -14.23
N ARG A 449 2.02 8.29 -13.43
CA ARG A 449 0.63 8.40 -13.87
C ARG A 449 0.00 9.68 -13.37
N GLU A 450 -0.73 10.36 -14.23
CA GLU A 450 -1.71 11.36 -13.81
C GLU A 450 -3.02 10.65 -13.44
N VAL A 451 -3.49 10.88 -12.22
CA VAL A 451 -4.63 10.20 -11.63
C VAL A 451 -5.72 11.22 -11.35
N HIS A 452 -6.87 11.04 -12.01
CA HIS A 452 -8.05 11.88 -11.81
C HIS A 452 -9.12 11.16 -10.99
N PHE A 453 -9.58 11.80 -9.92
CA PHE A 453 -10.61 11.26 -9.04
C PHE A 453 -11.36 12.40 -8.34
N GLU A 454 -12.38 12.07 -7.55
CA GLU A 454 -13.17 13.05 -6.83
C GLU A 454 -13.20 12.80 -5.33
N VAL A 455 -13.26 13.90 -4.58
CA VAL A 455 -13.44 13.90 -3.12
C VAL A 455 -14.61 14.80 -2.74
N LEU A 456 -15.19 14.56 -1.57
CA LEU A 456 -16.27 15.39 -1.02
C LEU A 456 -15.71 16.23 0.13
N ARG A 457 -15.97 17.53 0.12
CA ARG A 457 -15.51 18.47 1.15
C ARG A 457 -16.66 19.27 1.76
#